data_AF-A0A2P8W5K2-F1
#
_entry.id   AF-A0A2P8W5K2-F1
#
_cell.length_a   1.000
_cell.length_b   1.000
_cell.length_c   1.000
_cell.angle_alpha   90.00
_cell.angle_beta   90.00
_cell.angle_gamma   90.00
#
_symmetry.space_group_name_H-M   'P 1'
#
loop_
_entity.id
_entity.type
_entity.pdbx_description
1 polymer ?
#
loop_
_entity_poly.entity_id
_entity_poly.type
_entity_poly.pdbx_seq_one_letter_code
_entity_poly.pdbx_strand_id
1 'polypeptide(L)'
;MDNQKEIEKLFESRSEKIYEGFQEALNKYNLLDMRIIEFETATSPTKTKILDDLNEVLRENDIQGLYILQFTLIKGRGEECRWKIRLKNGRWIIKCE
;
A
#
# COMPACT_ATOMS: atom_id res chain seq x y z
N MET A 1 -17.93 -6.08 16.15
CA MET A 1 -17.00 -7.08 15.59
C MET A 1 -17.60 -7.47 14.25
N ASP A 2 -16.98 -7.37 13.08
CA ASP A 2 -15.56 -7.42 12.77
C ASP A 2 -15.23 -6.90 11.34
N ASN A 3 -15.91 -5.84 10.84
CA ASN A 3 -15.65 -5.30 9.48
C ASN A 3 -14.16 -5.06 9.21
N GLN A 4 -13.41 -4.61 10.24
CA GLN A 4 -11.97 -4.39 10.11
C GLN A 4 -11.19 -5.69 9.88
N LYS A 5 -11.53 -6.79 10.58
CA LYS A 5 -10.84 -8.09 10.37
C LYS A 5 -11.15 -8.69 9.00
N GLU A 6 -12.36 -8.49 8.48
CA GLU A 6 -12.73 -8.95 7.14
C GLU A 6 -11.97 -8.17 6.06
N ILE A 7 -11.88 -6.84 6.18
CA ILE A 7 -11.08 -6.00 5.29
C ILE A 7 -9.60 -6.39 5.35
N GLU A 8 -9.06 -6.67 6.54
CA GLU A 8 -7.66 -7.09 6.69
C GLU A 8 -7.39 -8.47 6.06
N LYS A 9 -8.31 -9.43 6.19
CA LYS A 9 -8.21 -10.73 5.51
C LYS A 9 -8.32 -10.59 3.99
N LEU A 10 -9.22 -9.74 3.51
CA LEU A 10 -9.35 -9.42 2.09
C LEU A 10 -8.04 -8.82 1.56
N PHE A 11 -7.47 -7.88 2.30
CA PHE A 11 -6.19 -7.26 1.97
C PHE A 11 -5.06 -8.29 1.90
N GLU A 12 -4.94 -9.17 2.89
CA GLU A 12 -3.93 -10.24 2.88
C GLU A 12 -4.11 -11.18 1.68
N SER A 13 -5.35 -11.61 1.41
CA SER A 13 -5.65 -12.52 0.30
C SER A 13 -5.41 -11.93 -1.09
N ARG A 14 -5.44 -10.58 -1.20
CA ARG A 14 -5.24 -9.83 -2.44
C ARG A 14 -3.94 -9.04 -2.47
N SER A 15 -3.06 -9.26 -1.49
CA SER A 15 -1.86 -8.45 -1.25
C SER A 15 -0.94 -8.38 -2.48
N GLU A 16 -0.84 -9.46 -3.24
CA GLU A 16 -0.03 -9.52 -4.47
C GLU A 16 -0.60 -8.64 -5.59
N LYS A 17 -1.92 -8.73 -5.85
CA LYS A 17 -2.62 -7.87 -6.83
C LYS A 17 -2.58 -6.39 -6.43
N ILE A 18 -2.76 -6.12 -5.14
CA ILE A 18 -2.67 -4.76 -4.59
C ILE A 18 -1.25 -4.20 -4.79
N TYR A 19 -0.22 -5.03 -4.55
CA TYR A 19 1.16 -4.64 -4.77
C TYR A 19 1.46 -4.37 -6.25
N GLU A 20 0.97 -5.20 -7.17
CA GLU A 20 1.09 -4.96 -8.61
C GLU A 20 0.44 -3.63 -9.03
N GLY A 21 -0.79 -3.38 -8.59
CA GLY A 21 -1.48 -2.11 -8.86
C GLY A 21 -0.73 -0.91 -8.27
N PHE A 22 -0.13 -1.06 -7.09
CA PHE A 22 0.74 -0.01 -6.53
C PHE A 22 1.98 0.24 -7.37
N GLN A 23 2.63 -0.79 -7.90
CA GLN A 23 3.78 -0.64 -8.79
C GLN A 23 3.39 0.04 -10.10
N GLU A 24 2.23 -0.31 -10.67
CA GLU A 24 1.68 0.38 -11.85
C GLU A 24 1.39 1.85 -11.57
N ALA A 25 0.79 2.16 -10.42
CA ALA A 25 0.56 3.53 -9.98
C ALA A 25 1.88 4.30 -9.83
N LEU A 26 2.92 3.71 -9.23
CA LEU A 26 4.25 4.31 -9.11
C LEU A 26 4.93 4.53 -10.46
N ASN A 27 4.76 3.60 -11.41
CA ASN A 27 5.32 3.71 -12.77
C ASN A 27 4.78 4.92 -13.53
N LYS A 28 3.51 5.30 -13.32
CA LYS A 28 2.94 6.53 -13.91
C LYS A 28 3.74 7.79 -13.54
N TYR A 29 4.49 7.76 -12.44
CA TYR A 29 5.31 8.86 -11.94
C TYR A 29 6.81 8.65 -12.12
N ASN A 30 7.24 7.67 -12.93
CA ASN A 30 8.65 7.27 -13.11
C ASN A 30 9.34 6.81 -11.81
N LEU A 31 8.58 6.24 -10.88
CA LEU A 31 9.08 5.73 -9.59
C LEU A 31 9.31 4.21 -9.64
N LEU A 32 9.82 3.71 -10.78
CA LEU A 32 10.01 2.28 -11.10
C LEU A 32 10.89 1.52 -10.09
N ASP A 33 11.84 2.22 -9.47
CA ASP A 33 12.77 1.64 -8.49
C ASP A 33 12.27 1.79 -7.04
N MET A 34 11.07 2.35 -6.86
CA MET A 34 10.52 2.67 -5.55
C MET A 34 9.51 1.60 -5.12
N ARG A 35 9.57 1.26 -3.84
CA ARG A 35 8.61 0.34 -3.21
C ARG A 35 7.82 1.09 -2.15
N ILE A 36 6.51 0.85 -2.11
CA ILE A 36 5.61 1.39 -1.09
C ILE A 36 5.76 0.55 0.16
N ILE A 37 6.27 1.16 1.22
CA ILE A 37 6.71 0.43 2.41
C ILE A 37 5.92 0.81 3.66
N GLU A 38 5.07 1.84 3.62
CA GLU A 38 4.26 2.25 4.77
C GLU A 38 2.98 2.97 4.35
N PHE A 39 1.91 2.81 5.13
CA PHE A 39 0.75 3.70 5.11
C PHE A 39 0.48 4.24 6.51
N GLU A 40 0.51 5.56 6.66
CA GLU A 40 0.21 6.19 7.95
C GLU A 40 -0.67 7.43 7.73
N THR A 41 -1.50 7.72 8.73
CA THR A 41 -2.56 8.75 8.65
C THR A 41 -2.09 10.06 9.27
N ALA A 42 -1.67 11.04 8.45
CA ALA A 42 -1.25 12.36 8.94
C ALA A 42 -2.39 13.39 8.88
N THR A 43 -2.31 14.37 9.79
CA THR A 43 -3.23 15.52 9.91
C THR A 43 -3.07 16.58 8.82
N SER A 44 -2.05 16.45 7.95
CA SER A 44 -1.88 17.30 6.77
C SER A 44 -1.52 16.46 5.55
N PRO A 45 -2.40 16.39 4.54
CA PRO A 45 -2.11 15.64 3.32
C PRO A 45 -1.15 16.44 2.44
N THR A 46 -0.10 15.80 1.93
CA THR A 46 0.34 16.15 0.58
C THR A 46 -0.70 15.54 -0.36
N LYS A 47 -1.76 16.30 -0.69
CA LYS A 47 -2.72 15.91 -1.75
C LYS A 47 -1.96 15.77 -3.07
N THR A 48 -1.48 14.56 -3.32
CA THR A 48 -0.67 14.25 -4.49
C THR A 48 -1.44 13.20 -5.28
N LYS A 49 -1.50 13.36 -6.61
CA LYS A 49 -2.26 12.47 -7.50
C LYS A 49 -1.89 10.98 -7.30
N ILE A 50 -0.64 10.72 -6.90
CA ILE A 50 -0.16 9.39 -6.54
C ILE A 50 -0.94 8.77 -5.38
N LEU A 51 -1.34 9.52 -4.35
CA LEU A 51 -2.19 8.99 -3.28
C LEU A 51 -3.57 8.58 -3.82
N ASP A 52 -4.14 9.35 -4.75
CA ASP A 52 -5.43 9.04 -5.34
C ASP A 52 -5.36 7.77 -6.19
N ASP A 53 -4.33 7.63 -7.03
CA ASP A 53 -4.06 6.40 -7.81
C ASP A 53 -3.88 5.18 -6.88
N LEU A 54 -3.15 5.33 -5.78
CA LEU A 54 -2.95 4.23 -4.83
C LEU A 54 -4.23 3.86 -4.08
N ASN A 55 -5.06 4.84 -3.72
CA ASN A 55 -6.37 4.58 -3.12
C ASN A 55 -7.38 4.02 -4.14
N GLU A 56 -7.20 4.28 -5.44
CA GLU A 56 -7.95 3.62 -6.51
C GLU A 56 -7.65 2.13 -6.57
N VAL A 57 -6.38 1.73 -6.50
CA VAL A 57 -5.98 0.30 -6.44
C VAL A 57 -6.66 -0.43 -5.28
N LEU A 58 -6.77 0.20 -4.10
CA LEU A 58 -7.49 -0.39 -2.96
C LEU A 58 -8.98 -0.57 -3.26
N ARG A 59 -9.62 0.42 -3.91
CA ARG A 59 -11.04 0.37 -4.27
C ARG A 59 -11.33 -0.70 -5.31
N GLU A 60 -10.48 -0.82 -6.33
CA GLU A 60 -10.57 -1.86 -7.36
C GLU A 60 -10.41 -3.27 -6.78
N ASN A 61 -9.71 -3.39 -5.66
CA ASN A 61 -9.53 -4.65 -4.94
C ASN A 61 -10.55 -4.86 -3.79
N ASP A 62 -11.69 -4.18 -3.81
CA ASP A 62 -12.75 -4.25 -2.79
C ASP A 62 -12.27 -3.94 -1.36
N ILE A 63 -11.11 -3.28 -1.20
CA ILE A 63 -10.58 -2.87 0.10
C ILE A 63 -11.20 -1.52 0.47
N GLN A 64 -12.53 -1.51 0.58
CA GLN A 64 -13.28 -0.32 1.00
C GLN A 64 -13.14 -0.16 2.53
N GLY A 65 -12.61 0.98 2.97
CA GLY A 65 -12.40 1.28 4.39
C GLY A 65 -10.95 1.32 4.85
N LEU A 66 -9.99 0.96 3.98
CA LEU A 66 -8.59 1.35 4.13
C LEU A 66 -8.29 2.50 3.17
N TYR A 67 -7.59 3.51 3.68
CA TYR A 67 -7.12 4.63 2.88
C TYR A 67 -5.65 4.89 3.17
N ILE A 68 -4.90 5.11 2.10
CA ILE A 68 -3.52 5.51 2.11
C ILE A 68 -3.49 7.02 2.30
N LEU A 69 -3.01 7.47 3.44
CA LEU A 69 -2.93 8.88 3.78
C LEU A 69 -1.52 9.46 3.63
N GLN A 70 -0.50 8.62 3.79
CA GLN A 70 0.88 8.91 3.46
C GLN A 70 1.60 7.61 3.12
N PHE A 71 2.71 7.69 2.38
CA PHE A 71 3.56 6.53 2.13
C PHE A 71 5.02 6.93 2.09
N THR A 72 5.88 5.98 2.47
CA THR A 72 7.33 6.08 2.36
C THR A 72 7.79 5.26 1.17
N LEU A 73 8.62 5.87 0.32
CA LEU A 73 9.29 5.19 -0.78
C LEU A 73 10.73 4.88 -0.39
N ILE A 74 11.15 3.63 -0.59
CA ILE A 74 12.55 3.23 -0.46
C ILE A 74 13.04 2.71 -1.81
N LYS A 75 14.29 3.05 -2.16
CA LYS A 75 14.96 2.50 -3.35
C LYS A 75 15.31 1.04 -3.10
N GLY A 76 14.77 0.14 -3.91
CA GLY A 76 14.86 -1.31 -3.73
C GLY A 76 16.22 -1.98 -3.98
N ARG A 77 17.36 -1.26 -3.93
CA ARG A 77 18.68 -1.91 -4.07
C ARG A 77 19.16 -2.41 -2.71
N GLY A 78 19.09 -3.72 -2.48
CA GLY A 78 19.73 -4.39 -1.34
C GLY A 78 18.83 -4.79 -0.16
N GLU A 79 17.50 -4.71 -0.29
CA GLU A 79 16.59 -5.25 0.74
C GLU A 79 16.22 -6.71 0.48
N GLU A 80 16.22 -7.54 1.53
CA GLU A 80 15.79 -8.94 1.51
C GLU A 80 14.29 -9.12 1.23
N CYS A 81 13.49 -8.05 1.36
CA CYS A 81 12.03 -8.15 1.22
C CYS A 81 11.47 -7.44 -0.01
N ARG A 82 10.65 -8.17 -0.77
CA ARG A 82 9.96 -7.69 -1.97
C ARG A 82 9.01 -6.54 -1.66
N TRP A 83 8.28 -6.62 -0.54
CA TRP A 83 7.39 -5.55 -0.08
C TRP A 83 7.07 -5.68 1.42
N LYS A 84 6.70 -4.55 2.03
CA LYS A 84 6.29 -4.42 3.44
C LYS A 84 5.12 -3.45 3.50
N ILE A 85 4.03 -3.81 4.17
CA ILE A 85 2.84 -2.97 4.29
C ILE A 85 2.45 -2.92 5.76
N ARG A 86 2.28 -1.72 6.31
CA ARG A 86 1.81 -1.52 7.68
C ARG A 86 0.32 -1.23 7.69
N LEU A 87 -0.44 -2.00 8.45
CA LEU A 87 -1.87 -1.78 8.68
C LEU A 87 -2.10 -0.78 9.82
N LYS A 88 -3.31 -0.21 9.89
CA LYS A 88 -3.71 0.77 10.92
C LYS A 88 -3.54 0.26 12.37
N ASN A 89 -3.67 -1.04 12.59
CA ASN A 89 -3.46 -1.67 13.90
C ASN A 89 -1.97 -1.89 14.25
N GLY A 90 -1.05 -1.39 13.43
CA GLY A 90 0.39 -1.52 13.62
C GLY A 90 0.98 -2.85 13.13
N ARG A 91 0.16 -3.77 12.60
CA ARG A 91 0.61 -5.05 12.07
C ARG A 91 1.28 -4.87 10.70
N TRP A 92 2.31 -5.67 10.45
CA TRP A 92 3.02 -5.70 9.18
C TRP A 92 2.61 -6.91 8.35
N ILE A 93 2.35 -6.68 7.07
CA ILE A 93 2.27 -7.73 6.04
C ILE A 93 3.56 -7.61 5.23
N ILE A 94 4.39 -8.65 5.29
CA ILE A 94 5.73 -8.64 4.72
C ILE A 94 5.84 -9.84 3.78
N LYS A 95 6.36 -9.60 2.58
CA LYS A 95 6.80 -10.66 1.68
C LYS A 95 8.28 -10.47 1.42
N CYS A 96 9.06 -11.47 1.81
CA CYS A 96 10.46 -11.56 1.46
C CYS A 96 10.66 -12.60 0.35
N GLU A 97 11.68 -12.39 -0.47
CA GLU A 97 12.11 -13.30 -1.54
C GLU A 97 13.36 -14.05 -1.11
#